data_AF-A0A523DCD7-F1
#
_entry.id   AF-A0A523DCD7-F1
#
_cell.length_a   1.000
_cell.length_b   1.000
_cell.length_c   1.000
_cell.angle_alpha   90.00
_cell.angle_beta   90.00
_cell.angle_gamma   90.00
#
_symmetry.space_group_name_H-M   'P 1'
#
loop_
_entity.id
_entity.type
_entity.pdbx_description
1 polymer ?
#
loop_
_entity_poly.entity_id
_entity_poly.type
_entity_poly.pdbx_seq_one_letter_code
_entity_poly.pdbx_strand_id
1 'polypeptide(L)'
;MLTRVSCAAGTAVVAAVTVLLAGGTAAAQVSVSAPLAQQLVAALDGAQLDSIAAKDSQDEDRFVAALFFPGRLLVVSARYKEPVFPLEKIAARNYREVYIDLNTASIPDTKILITDGGADGLRADDPADSADTAGRLVRFSGDWSGQQLSEAEYTTLFNEADASYARMLRALLAEVN
;
A
#
# COMPACT_ATOMS: atom_id res chain seq x y z
N MET A 1 42.74 27.02 -69.68
CA MET A 1 43.17 28.25 -68.99
C MET A 1 42.39 28.38 -67.68
N LEU A 2 43.11 28.28 -66.56
CA LEU A 2 42.88 28.83 -65.20
C LEU A 2 41.47 28.80 -64.54
N THR A 3 41.36 27.91 -63.54
CA THR A 3 41.06 28.15 -62.10
C THR A 3 40.09 29.27 -61.70
N ARG A 4 39.09 28.93 -60.86
CA ARG A 4 38.92 29.49 -59.50
C ARG A 4 37.85 28.74 -58.68
N VAL A 5 38.31 28.19 -57.55
CA VAL A 5 37.53 27.82 -56.36
C VAL A 5 37.51 29.03 -55.44
N SER A 6 36.38 29.33 -54.77
CA SER A 6 36.37 29.97 -53.45
C SER A 6 35.03 29.79 -52.72
N CYS A 7 35.14 29.48 -51.44
CA CYS A 7 34.13 29.25 -50.41
C CYS A 7 33.42 30.52 -49.92
N ALA A 8 32.22 30.36 -49.35
CA ALA A 8 31.71 31.14 -48.20
C ALA A 8 30.57 30.33 -47.55
N ALA A 9 30.83 29.63 -46.44
CA ALA A 9 30.44 30.02 -45.08
C ALA A 9 28.93 30.21 -44.89
N GLY A 10 28.21 29.10 -44.65
CA GLY A 10 26.81 29.09 -44.28
C GLY A 10 26.63 29.20 -42.76
N THR A 11 25.94 30.25 -42.33
CA THR A 11 25.60 30.60 -40.96
C THR A 11 24.74 29.52 -40.29
N ALA A 12 25.21 28.92 -39.19
CA ALA A 12 24.42 27.99 -38.39
C ALA A 12 23.46 28.77 -37.46
N VAL A 13 22.17 28.72 -37.75
CA VAL A 13 21.12 29.22 -36.86
C VAL A 13 20.87 28.16 -35.78
N VAL A 14 21.23 28.47 -34.54
CA VAL A 14 20.91 27.65 -33.37
C VAL A 14 19.45 27.92 -33.00
N ALA A 15 18.57 26.97 -33.29
CA ALA A 15 17.18 26.99 -32.83
C ALA A 15 17.12 26.58 -31.35
N ALA A 16 16.88 27.54 -30.47
CA ALA A 16 16.57 27.28 -29.06
C ALA A 16 15.13 26.79 -28.95
N VAL A 17 14.94 25.49 -28.77
CA VAL A 17 13.64 24.91 -28.41
C VAL A 17 13.47 25.03 -26.91
N THR A 18 12.72 26.03 -26.47
CA THR A 18 12.26 26.15 -25.08
C THR A 18 11.11 25.17 -24.88
N VAL A 19 11.41 24.01 -24.30
CA VAL A 19 10.38 23.05 -23.90
C VAL A 19 9.70 23.60 -22.64
N LEU A 20 8.48 24.11 -22.77
CA LEU A 20 7.59 24.37 -21.65
C LEU A 20 7.07 23.02 -21.11
N LEU A 21 7.65 22.56 -20.01
CA LEU A 21 7.08 21.50 -19.17
C LEU A 21 6.19 22.15 -18.10
N ALA A 22 4.93 22.39 -18.43
CA ALA A 22 3.91 22.76 -17.45
C ALA A 22 2.59 22.05 -17.82
N GLY A 23 2.50 20.79 -17.40
CA GLY A 23 1.31 19.97 -17.47
C GLY A 23 1.44 18.87 -16.43
N GLY A 24 1.04 19.17 -15.20
CA GLY A 24 0.96 18.18 -14.14
C GLY A 24 -0.10 17.15 -14.50
N THR A 25 0.32 16.06 -15.13
CA THR A 25 -0.41 14.81 -15.00
C THR A 25 -0.33 14.44 -13.52
N ALA A 26 -1.45 14.43 -12.81
CA ALA A 26 -1.56 13.64 -11.60
C ALA A 26 -1.13 12.23 -11.98
N ALA A 27 0.12 11.87 -11.69
CA ALA A 27 0.60 10.53 -11.92
C ALA A 27 -0.30 9.66 -11.05
N ALA A 28 -1.10 8.78 -11.66
CA ALA A 28 -1.79 7.74 -10.93
C ALA A 28 -0.71 7.03 -10.10
N GLN A 29 -0.72 7.28 -8.79
CA GLN A 29 0.35 6.81 -7.94
C GLN A 29 0.33 5.28 -8.00
N VAL A 30 1.42 4.68 -8.46
CA VAL A 30 1.48 3.23 -8.63
C VAL A 30 1.43 2.60 -7.25
N SER A 31 0.30 1.96 -6.94
CA SER A 31 0.10 1.20 -5.70
C SER A 31 1.04 0.00 -5.66
N VAL A 32 1.86 -0.09 -4.63
CA VAL A 32 2.77 -1.22 -4.39
C VAL A 32 2.05 -2.39 -3.72
N SER A 33 0.91 -2.16 -3.06
CA SER A 33 0.10 -3.23 -2.48
C SER A 33 -0.75 -3.98 -3.51
N ALA A 34 -1.17 -3.33 -4.60
CA ALA A 34 -2.05 -3.92 -5.62
C ALA A 34 -1.67 -5.32 -6.11
N PRO A 35 -0.45 -5.58 -6.63
CA PRO A 35 -0.09 -6.92 -7.08
C PRO A 35 -0.06 -7.96 -5.95
N LEU A 36 0.19 -7.54 -4.71
CA LEU A 36 0.26 -8.43 -3.54
C LEU A 36 -1.15 -8.77 -3.02
N ALA A 37 -2.07 -7.81 -3.04
CA ALA A 37 -3.46 -8.02 -2.63
C ALA A 37 -4.13 -9.04 -3.56
N GLN A 38 -3.94 -8.90 -4.86
CA GLN A 38 -4.44 -9.85 -5.86
C GLN A 38 -3.85 -11.25 -5.68
N GLN A 39 -2.55 -11.36 -5.39
CA GLN A 39 -1.93 -12.65 -5.07
C GLN A 39 -2.52 -13.26 -3.80
N LEU A 40 -2.73 -12.46 -2.76
CA LEU A 40 -3.28 -12.94 -1.50
C LEU A 40 -4.71 -13.44 -1.69
N VAL A 41 -5.56 -12.68 -2.39
CA VAL A 41 -6.94 -13.10 -2.71
C VAL A 41 -6.95 -14.43 -3.45
N ALA A 42 -6.15 -14.56 -4.51
CA ALA A 42 -6.06 -15.80 -5.27
C ALA A 42 -5.61 -16.99 -4.40
N ALA A 43 -4.66 -16.76 -3.49
CA ALA A 43 -4.16 -17.79 -2.58
C ALA A 43 -5.22 -18.18 -1.53
N LEU A 44 -5.94 -17.21 -0.97
CA LEU A 44 -7.02 -17.44 0.00
C LEU A 44 -8.20 -18.16 -0.64
N ASP A 45 -8.62 -17.77 -1.85
CA ASP A 45 -9.66 -18.47 -2.62
C ASP A 45 -9.25 -19.92 -2.91
N GLY A 46 -8.01 -20.12 -3.36
CA GLY A 46 -7.47 -21.46 -3.63
C GLY A 46 -7.41 -22.36 -2.39
N ALA A 47 -7.16 -21.77 -1.22
CA ALA A 47 -7.13 -22.46 0.06
C ALA A 47 -8.50 -22.51 0.77
N GLN A 48 -9.54 -21.88 0.21
CA GLN A 48 -10.86 -21.69 0.83
C GLN A 48 -10.79 -21.05 2.23
N LEU A 49 -9.88 -20.08 2.41
CA LEU A 49 -9.67 -19.36 3.66
C LEU A 49 -10.39 -18.01 3.63
N ASP A 50 -11.12 -17.72 4.71
CA ASP A 50 -11.76 -16.42 4.94
C ASP A 50 -10.97 -15.52 5.92
N SER A 51 -9.89 -16.06 6.47
CA SER A 51 -9.04 -15.38 7.44
C SER A 51 -7.64 -15.99 7.42
N ILE A 52 -6.64 -15.16 7.68
CA ILE A 52 -5.25 -15.58 7.80
C ILE A 52 -4.49 -14.68 8.76
N ALA A 53 -3.50 -15.19 9.47
CA ALA A 53 -2.62 -14.39 10.30
C ALA A 53 -1.20 -14.93 10.27
N ALA A 54 -0.25 -14.03 10.40
CA ALA A 54 1.18 -14.31 10.32
C ALA A 54 1.97 -13.41 11.27
N LYS A 55 3.22 -13.76 11.51
CA LYS A 55 4.19 -12.85 12.14
C LYS A 55 4.57 -11.75 11.13
N ASP A 56 4.57 -10.49 11.57
CA ASP A 56 5.02 -9.36 10.75
C ASP A 56 6.56 -9.26 10.84
N SER A 57 7.24 -8.94 9.75
CA SER A 57 8.70 -8.86 9.70
C SER A 57 9.28 -7.57 10.30
N GLN A 58 8.44 -6.59 10.60
CA GLN A 58 8.91 -5.29 11.12
C GLN A 58 9.48 -5.39 12.55
N ASP A 59 8.85 -6.16 13.44
CA ASP A 59 9.25 -6.29 14.85
C ASP A 59 9.03 -7.73 15.34
N GLU A 60 9.83 -8.19 16.30
CA GLU A 60 9.73 -9.57 16.80
C GLU A 60 8.40 -9.89 17.51
N ASP A 61 7.72 -8.89 18.04
CA ASP A 61 6.45 -8.97 18.76
C ASP A 61 5.27 -8.41 17.96
N ARG A 62 5.44 -8.20 16.65
CA ARG A 62 4.39 -7.73 15.76
C ARG A 62 3.79 -8.87 14.94
N PHE A 63 2.47 -8.79 14.80
CA PHE A 63 1.68 -9.76 14.05
C PHE A 63 0.73 -9.03 13.12
N VAL A 64 0.33 -9.73 12.07
CA VAL A 64 -0.63 -9.28 11.08
C VAL A 64 -1.73 -10.33 10.94
N ALA A 65 -2.97 -9.89 10.79
CA ALA A 65 -4.10 -10.74 10.46
C ALA A 65 -5.02 -10.07 9.45
N ALA A 66 -5.60 -10.87 8.56
CA ALA A 66 -6.58 -10.45 7.58
C ALA A 66 -7.89 -11.22 7.76
N LEU A 67 -9.00 -10.51 7.54
CA LEU A 67 -10.28 -11.10 7.19
C LEU A 67 -10.55 -10.83 5.72
N PHE A 68 -10.94 -11.86 5.00
CA PHE A 68 -11.30 -11.79 3.59
C PHE A 68 -12.79 -12.03 3.44
N PHE A 69 -13.46 -11.03 2.87
CA PHE A 69 -14.85 -11.10 2.44
C PHE A 69 -14.88 -10.93 0.92
N PRO A 70 -15.94 -11.40 0.24
CA PRO A 70 -16.07 -11.19 -1.20
C PRO A 70 -15.88 -9.71 -1.58
N GLY A 71 -14.80 -9.42 -2.30
CA GLY A 71 -14.43 -8.07 -2.73
C GLY A 71 -13.91 -7.13 -1.63
N ARG A 72 -13.43 -7.64 -0.47
CA ARG A 72 -12.85 -6.79 0.59
C ARG A 72 -11.82 -7.52 1.43
N LEU A 73 -10.71 -6.84 1.72
CA LEU A 73 -9.74 -7.24 2.74
C LEU A 73 -9.78 -6.26 3.92
N LEU A 74 -9.90 -6.80 5.13
CA LEU A 74 -9.68 -6.05 6.37
C LEU A 74 -8.41 -6.58 7.02
N VAL A 75 -7.36 -5.78 7.08
CA VAL A 75 -6.05 -6.25 7.53
C VAL A 75 -5.55 -5.41 8.68
N VAL A 76 -5.26 -6.05 9.80
CA VAL A 76 -4.74 -5.42 11.01
C VAL A 76 -3.31 -5.88 11.28
N SER A 77 -2.43 -4.95 11.62
CA SER A 77 -1.09 -5.24 12.15
C SER A 77 -0.89 -4.47 13.45
N ALA A 78 -0.38 -5.13 14.48
CA ALA A 78 -0.07 -4.50 15.75
C ALA A 78 0.98 -5.29 16.53
N ARG A 79 1.65 -4.63 17.47
CA ARG A 79 2.49 -5.30 18.46
C ARG A 79 1.63 -5.91 19.56
N TYR A 80 2.06 -7.05 20.08
CA TYR A 80 1.33 -7.80 21.08
C TYR A 80 2.24 -8.12 22.27
N LYS A 81 1.78 -7.77 23.48
CA LYS A 81 2.61 -7.81 24.69
C LYS A 81 3.10 -9.22 25.04
N GLU A 82 2.29 -10.23 24.76
CA GLU A 82 2.59 -11.63 25.04
C GLU A 82 2.62 -12.43 23.72
N PRO A 83 3.73 -12.40 22.96
CA PRO A 83 3.81 -12.94 21.59
C PRO A 83 3.45 -14.42 21.47
N VAL A 84 3.57 -15.18 22.55
CA VAL A 84 3.21 -16.60 22.58
C VAL A 84 1.73 -16.84 22.24
N PHE A 85 0.81 -15.96 22.65
CA PHE A 85 -0.63 -16.18 22.40
C PHE A 85 -1.02 -16.10 20.92
N PRO A 86 -0.62 -15.05 20.15
CA PRO A 86 -0.84 -15.06 18.70
C PRO A 86 -0.11 -16.22 18.01
N LEU A 87 1.10 -16.57 18.43
CA LEU A 87 1.88 -17.67 17.82
C LEU A 87 1.16 -19.03 17.95
N GLU A 88 0.65 -19.35 19.13
CA GLU A 88 -0.12 -20.59 19.35
C GLU A 88 -1.39 -20.61 18.50
N LYS A 89 -2.10 -19.47 18.40
CA LYS A 89 -3.30 -19.34 17.57
C LYS A 89 -3.00 -19.48 16.07
N ILE A 90 -1.89 -18.91 15.59
CA ILE A 90 -1.42 -19.06 14.19
C ILE A 90 -1.10 -20.54 13.91
N ALA A 91 -0.34 -21.20 14.79
CA ALA A 91 0.00 -22.62 14.64
C ALA A 91 -1.25 -23.52 14.63
N ALA A 92 -2.28 -23.16 15.39
CA ALA A 92 -3.58 -23.83 15.41
C ALA A 92 -4.52 -23.42 14.26
N ARG A 93 -4.09 -22.52 13.36
CA ARG A 93 -4.90 -21.93 12.27
C ARG A 93 -6.16 -21.19 12.75
N ASN A 94 -6.15 -20.71 13.99
CA ASN A 94 -7.20 -19.89 14.57
C ASN A 94 -7.02 -18.41 14.18
N TYR A 95 -6.88 -18.14 12.88
CA TYR A 95 -6.49 -16.84 12.35
C TYR A 95 -7.49 -15.71 12.67
N ARG A 96 -8.79 -16.03 12.65
CA ARG A 96 -9.84 -15.08 13.04
C ARG A 96 -9.69 -14.59 14.49
N GLU A 97 -9.29 -15.47 15.41
CA GLU A 97 -9.03 -15.08 16.80
C GLU A 97 -7.82 -14.16 16.92
N VAL A 98 -6.79 -14.36 16.08
CA VAL A 98 -5.64 -13.44 16.02
C VAL A 98 -6.08 -12.06 15.55
N TYR A 99 -6.96 -11.97 14.54
CA TYR A 99 -7.53 -10.69 14.11
C TYR A 99 -8.27 -9.97 15.25
N ILE A 100 -9.10 -10.70 16.00
CA ILE A 100 -9.85 -10.15 17.13
C ILE A 100 -8.89 -9.64 18.22
N ASP A 101 -7.88 -10.42 18.59
CA ASP A 101 -6.86 -10.02 19.57
C ASP A 101 -6.13 -8.75 19.12
N LEU A 102 -5.68 -8.71 17.86
CA LEU A 102 -4.95 -7.57 17.34
C LEU A 102 -5.80 -6.30 17.28
N ASN A 103 -7.12 -6.42 17.09
CA ASN A 103 -8.00 -5.27 17.05
C ASN A 103 -8.43 -4.78 18.45
N THR A 104 -8.39 -5.63 19.48
CA THR A 104 -8.98 -5.35 20.81
C THR A 104 -8.00 -5.34 21.98
N ALA A 105 -6.92 -6.11 21.93
CA ALA A 105 -6.00 -6.36 23.05
C ALA A 105 -4.51 -6.11 22.71
N SER A 106 -4.22 -5.60 21.50
CA SER A 106 -2.88 -5.20 21.11
C SER A 106 -2.40 -3.92 21.81
N ILE A 107 -1.12 -3.57 21.62
CA ILE A 107 -0.58 -2.28 22.07
C ILE A 107 -1.19 -1.18 21.18
N PRO A 108 -2.07 -0.29 21.70
CA PRO A 108 -2.95 0.54 20.86
C PRO A 108 -2.23 1.41 19.84
N ASP A 109 -1.17 2.11 20.25
CA ASP A 109 -0.43 3.06 19.40
C ASP A 109 0.43 2.39 18.31
N THR A 110 0.43 1.05 18.28
CA THR A 110 1.16 0.27 17.27
C THR A 110 0.25 -0.28 16.18
N LYS A 111 -1.07 -0.11 16.34
CA LYS A 111 -2.09 -0.67 15.45
C LYS A 111 -2.14 0.09 14.13
N ILE A 112 -2.14 -0.68 13.05
CA ILE A 112 -2.46 -0.26 11.70
C ILE A 112 -3.63 -1.13 11.25
N LEU A 113 -4.74 -0.52 10.90
CA LEU A 113 -5.90 -1.20 10.30
C LEU A 113 -6.10 -0.66 8.89
N ILE A 114 -5.97 -1.56 7.91
CA ILE A 114 -6.23 -1.28 6.50
C ILE A 114 -7.59 -1.86 6.11
N THR A 115 -8.39 -1.04 5.45
CA THR A 115 -9.55 -1.50 4.68
C THR A 115 -9.19 -1.35 3.22
N ASP A 116 -9.18 -2.47 2.50
CA ASP A 116 -9.01 -2.54 1.05
C ASP A 116 -10.36 -3.00 0.48
N GLY A 117 -11.09 -2.03 -0.05
CA GLY A 117 -12.49 -2.14 -0.42
C GLY A 117 -12.76 -2.87 -1.73
N GLY A 118 -11.71 -3.15 -2.51
CA GLY A 118 -11.76 -3.98 -3.71
C GLY A 118 -11.04 -5.32 -3.57
N ALA A 119 -10.31 -5.53 -2.46
CA ALA A 119 -9.36 -6.63 -2.28
C ALA A 119 -8.29 -6.67 -3.38
N ASP A 120 -7.89 -5.51 -3.88
CA ASP A 120 -7.02 -5.35 -5.03
C ASP A 120 -5.95 -4.27 -4.84
N GLY A 121 -5.68 -3.93 -3.59
CA GLY A 121 -4.67 -2.98 -3.14
C GLY A 121 -5.22 -1.57 -2.97
N LEU A 122 -4.49 -0.78 -2.17
CA LEU A 122 -4.91 0.59 -1.89
C LEU A 122 -4.82 1.48 -3.12
N ARG A 123 -5.83 2.32 -3.31
CA ARG A 123 -5.86 3.40 -4.31
C ARG A 123 -6.17 4.74 -3.65
N ALA A 124 -5.50 5.79 -4.11
CA ALA A 124 -5.58 7.13 -3.53
C ALA A 124 -6.91 7.84 -3.87
N ASP A 125 -7.74 7.26 -4.72
CA ASP A 125 -9.02 7.79 -5.21
C ASP A 125 -10.18 6.79 -5.05
N ASP A 126 -10.02 5.74 -4.24
CA ASP A 126 -11.07 4.79 -3.91
C ASP A 126 -11.67 5.07 -2.50
N PRO A 127 -12.94 5.49 -2.41
CA PRO A 127 -13.58 5.78 -1.12
C PRO A 127 -13.81 4.55 -0.24
N ALA A 128 -13.70 3.34 -0.78
CA ALA A 128 -13.78 2.11 -0.02
C ALA A 128 -12.46 1.76 0.69
N ASP A 129 -11.37 2.44 0.32
CA ASP A 129 -10.04 2.25 0.90
C ASP A 129 -9.77 3.20 2.05
N SER A 130 -9.14 2.68 3.11
CA SER A 130 -8.72 3.50 4.24
C SER A 130 -7.61 2.87 5.06
N ALA A 131 -6.91 3.72 5.81
CA ALA A 131 -5.95 3.31 6.83
C ALA A 131 -6.25 4.03 8.15
N ASP A 132 -6.34 3.27 9.24
CA ASP A 132 -6.32 3.77 10.60
C ASP A 132 -4.99 3.38 11.25
N THR A 133 -4.12 4.37 11.41
CA THR A 133 -2.78 4.20 12.01
C THR A 133 -2.78 4.90 13.35
N ALA A 134 -2.65 4.12 14.44
CA ALA A 134 -2.65 4.61 15.82
C ALA A 134 -3.86 5.53 16.14
N GLY A 135 -5.04 5.22 15.61
CA GLY A 135 -6.27 5.99 15.82
C GLY A 135 -6.48 7.14 14.83
N ARG A 136 -5.53 7.41 13.94
CA ARG A 136 -5.67 8.39 12.86
C ARG A 136 -6.21 7.71 11.61
N LEU A 137 -7.51 7.85 11.37
CA LEU A 137 -8.18 7.37 10.17
C LEU A 137 -8.00 8.34 8.99
N VAL A 138 -7.56 7.80 7.85
CA VAL A 138 -7.52 8.46 6.54
C VAL A 138 -8.32 7.61 5.55
N ARG A 139 -9.25 8.23 4.83
CA ARG A 139 -10.00 7.60 3.72
C ARG A 139 -9.36 7.99 2.40
N PHE A 140 -9.08 7.02 1.56
CA PHE A 140 -8.37 7.27 0.32
C PHE A 140 -9.29 7.62 -0.87
N SER A 141 -10.28 8.47 -0.61
CA SER A 141 -11.32 8.89 -1.58
C SER A 141 -10.91 9.99 -2.58
N GLY A 142 -9.67 10.48 -2.50
CA GLY A 142 -9.20 11.68 -3.19
C GLY A 142 -9.64 13.00 -2.54
N ASP A 143 -10.61 12.98 -1.61
CA ASP A 143 -11.05 14.16 -0.85
C ASP A 143 -10.13 14.47 0.33
N TRP A 144 -8.91 14.93 0.04
CA TRP A 144 -7.95 15.35 1.07
C TRP A 144 -8.42 16.62 1.80
N SER A 145 -9.10 17.53 1.11
CA SER A 145 -9.54 18.82 1.65
C SER A 145 -10.66 18.65 2.67
N GLY A 146 -11.66 17.80 2.38
CA GLY A 146 -12.71 17.43 3.32
C GLY A 146 -12.21 16.73 4.58
N GLN A 147 -11.00 16.15 4.52
CA GLN A 147 -10.29 15.54 5.65
C GLN A 147 -9.35 16.49 6.38
N GLN A 148 -9.34 17.78 6.03
CA GLN A 148 -8.47 18.82 6.62
C GLN A 148 -6.96 18.53 6.44
N LEU A 149 -6.61 17.81 5.38
CA LEU A 149 -5.22 17.52 5.02
C LEU A 149 -4.77 18.50 3.92
N SER A 150 -3.46 18.67 3.77
CA SER A 150 -2.92 19.16 2.50
C SER A 150 -2.83 18.01 1.49
N GLU A 151 -2.83 18.31 0.20
CA GLU A 151 -2.61 17.29 -0.85
C GLU A 151 -1.27 16.56 -0.65
N ALA A 152 -0.22 17.29 -0.26
CA ALA A 152 1.09 16.72 0.03
C ALA A 152 1.05 15.74 1.21
N GLU A 153 0.40 16.13 2.32
CA GLU A 153 0.23 15.27 3.48
C GLU A 153 -0.60 14.03 3.17
N TYR A 154 -1.70 14.18 2.43
CA TYR A 154 -2.52 13.07 1.97
C TYR A 154 -1.73 12.07 1.12
N THR A 155 -0.91 12.59 0.20
CA THR A 155 -0.02 11.79 -0.65
C THR A 155 0.98 11.01 0.20
N THR A 156 1.61 11.66 1.18
CA THR A 156 2.52 10.99 2.13
C THR A 156 1.82 9.88 2.91
N LEU A 157 0.65 10.16 3.49
CA LEU A 157 -0.12 9.19 4.26
C LEU A 157 -0.53 7.98 3.41
N PHE A 158 -0.93 8.20 2.16
CA PHE A 158 -1.23 7.12 1.23
C PHE A 158 0.01 6.27 0.92
N ASN A 159 1.15 6.89 0.59
CA ASN A 159 2.41 6.18 0.34
C ASN A 159 2.84 5.31 1.53
N GLU A 160 2.75 5.85 2.75
CA GLU A 160 3.12 5.14 3.98
C GLU A 160 2.17 3.97 4.28
N ALA A 161 0.86 4.17 4.09
CA ALA A 161 -0.14 3.13 4.25
C ALA A 161 0.03 2.01 3.22
N ASP A 162 0.24 2.37 1.95
CA ASP A 162 0.43 1.42 0.85
C ASP A 162 1.71 0.58 1.03
N ALA A 163 2.81 1.21 1.46
CA ALA A 163 4.04 0.51 1.79
C ALA A 163 3.87 -0.43 3.00
N SER A 164 3.18 0.02 4.06
CA SER A 164 2.89 -0.80 5.24
C SER A 164 1.98 -1.97 4.89
N TYR A 165 0.96 -1.73 4.08
CA TYR A 165 0.04 -2.77 3.62
C TYR A 165 0.75 -3.79 2.74
N ALA A 166 1.61 -3.36 1.82
CA ALA A 166 2.44 -4.27 1.03
C ALA A 166 3.36 -5.14 1.91
N ARG A 167 3.90 -4.64 3.02
CA ARG A 167 4.66 -5.45 3.98
C ARG A 167 3.76 -6.50 4.65
N MET A 168 2.59 -6.07 5.14
CA MET A 168 1.58 -6.93 5.77
C MET A 168 1.14 -8.06 4.83
N LEU A 169 0.84 -7.73 3.57
CA LEU A 169 0.45 -8.71 2.55
C LEU A 169 1.55 -9.74 2.26
N ARG A 170 2.83 -9.34 2.22
CA ARG A 170 3.94 -10.29 2.05
C ARG A 170 4.04 -11.28 3.20
N ALA A 171 3.85 -10.83 4.44
CA ALA A 171 3.85 -11.71 5.61
C ALA A 171 2.69 -12.72 5.55
N LEU A 172 1.50 -12.27 5.16
CA LEU A 172 0.33 -13.15 4.99
C LEU A 172 0.52 -14.14 3.84
N LEU A 173 1.05 -13.69 2.70
CA LEU A 173 1.38 -14.57 1.57
C LEU A 173 2.39 -15.65 1.95
N ALA A 174 3.36 -15.35 2.81
CA ALA A 174 4.32 -16.33 3.28
C ALA A 174 3.69 -17.42 4.18
N GLU A 175 2.53 -17.16 4.78
CA GLU A 175 1.78 -18.13 5.60
C GLU A 175 0.82 -18.98 4.76
N VAL A 176 0.23 -18.45 3.67
CA VAL A 176 -0.64 -19.26 2.78
C VAL A 176 0.16 -20.32 2.02
N ASN A 177 1.41 -20.01 1.66
CA ASN A 177 2.25 -20.81 0.76
C ASN A 177 3.03 -21.92 1.45
#